data_AF-A0AB36E9Y5-F1
#
_entry.id   AF-A0AB36E9Y5-F1
#
_cell.length_a   1.000
_cell.length_b   1.000
_cell.length_c   1.000
_cell.angle_alpha   90.00
_cell.angle_beta   90.00
_cell.angle_gamma   90.00
#
_symmetry.space_group_name_H-M   'P 1'
#
loop_
_entity.id
_entity.type
_entity.pdbx_description
1 polymer ?
#
loop_
_entity_poly.entity_id
_entity_poly.type
_entity_poly.pdbx_seq_one_letter_code
_entity_poly.pdbx_strand_id
1 'polypeptide(L)' 'MKERILRYVHQGRIGYKRNEYFSYQLIKYKGKLVEIRPKQDFLEVYSLKGNLICTASRLITNTFGALA' A
#
# COMPACT_ATOMS: atom_id res chain seq x y z
N MET A 1 -7.04 -22.68 -0.32
CA MET A 1 -7.25 -21.32 -0.88
C MET A 1 -6.29 -20.37 -0.19
N LYS A 2 -5.55 -19.52 -0.93
CA LYS A 2 -4.67 -18.52 -0.31
C LYS A 2 -5.52 -17.34 0.12
N GLU A 3 -5.44 -16.94 1.39
CA GLU A 3 -6.24 -15.87 1.96
C GLU A 3 -5.89 -14.53 1.30
N ARG A 4 -6.91 -13.77 0.87
CA ARG A 4 -6.71 -12.48 0.18
C ARG A 4 -6.69 -11.37 1.21
N ILE A 5 -5.68 -10.51 1.17
CA ILE A 5 -5.59 -9.34 2.05
C ILE A 5 -6.13 -8.14 1.29
N LEU A 6 -7.32 -7.67 1.65
CA LEU A 6 -7.98 -6.54 1.00
C LEU A 6 -7.82 -5.26 1.83
N ARG A 7 -7.51 -4.14 1.17
CA ARG A 7 -7.34 -2.83 1.81
C ARG A 7 -7.88 -1.71 0.93
N TYR A 8 -8.44 -0.70 1.57
CA TYR A 8 -8.79 0.54 0.89
C TYR A 8 -7.56 1.42 0.71
N VAL A 9 -7.51 2.09 -0.43
CA VAL A 9 -6.46 3.06 -0.73
C VAL A 9 -6.86 4.44 -0.17
N HIS A 10 -5.98 5.03 0.63
CA HIS A 10 -6.17 6.35 1.23
C HIS A 10 -5.09 7.32 0.73
N GLN A 11 -5.45 8.21 -0.19
CA GLN A 11 -4.54 9.25 -0.72
C GLN A 11 -3.19 8.69 -1.24
N GLY A 12 -3.22 7.57 -1.96
CA GLY A 12 -1.99 6.92 -2.45
C GLY A 12 -1.29 6.01 -1.42
N ARG A 13 -1.84 5.89 -0.22
CA ARG A 13 -1.34 5.05 0.86
C ARG A 13 -2.18 3.81 1.07
N ILE A 14 -1.54 2.75 1.54
CA ILE A 14 -2.19 1.53 2.01
C ILE A 14 -1.57 1.13 3.35
N GLY A 15 -2.42 0.89 4.34
CA GLY A 15 -2.01 0.35 5.63
C GLY A 15 -1.86 -1.17 5.59
N TYR A 16 -0.69 -1.65 6.03
CA TYR A 16 -0.48 -3.08 6.28
C TYR A 16 0.30 -3.27 7.58
N LYS A 17 -0.29 -4.05 8.50
CA LYS A 17 0.17 -4.13 9.90
C LYS A 17 0.25 -2.71 10.49
N ARG A 18 1.32 -2.39 11.22
CA ARG A 18 1.57 -1.06 11.82
C ARG A 18 2.31 -0.09 10.89
N ASN A 19 2.40 -0.42 9.60
CA ASN A 19 3.16 0.36 8.63
C ASN A 19 2.24 0.94 7.55
N GLU A 20 2.56 2.15 7.11
CA GLU A 20 2.00 2.71 5.89
C GLU A 20 2.92 2.44 4.70
N TYR A 21 2.33 2.12 3.56
CA TYR A 21 3.01 1.96 2.28
C TYR A 21 2.45 2.97 1.29
N PHE A 22 3.29 3.48 0.40
CA PHE A 22 2.93 4.52 -0.56
C PHE A 22 3.38 4.15 -1.97
N SER A 23 2.56 4.58 -2.94
CA SER A 23 2.92 4.63 -4.35
C SER A 23 2.15 5.75 -5.04
N TYR A 24 2.80 6.48 -5.93
CA TYR A 24 2.14 7.53 -6.72
C TYR A 24 0.98 6.99 -7.57
N GLN A 25 1.11 5.76 -8.07
CA GLN A 25 0.05 5.13 -8.88
C GLN A 25 -1.24 4.93 -8.08
N LEU A 26 -1.14 4.72 -6.76
CA LEU A 26 -2.30 4.53 -5.89
C LEU A 26 -3.11 5.81 -5.67
N ILE A 27 -2.56 7.00 -5.95
CA ILE A 27 -3.33 8.26 -5.83
C ILE A 27 -4.57 8.21 -6.74
N LYS A 28 -4.42 7.62 -7.94
CA LYS A 28 -5.52 7.42 -8.91
C LYS A 28 -6.59 6.42 -8.42
N TYR A 29 -6.28 5.63 -7.40
CA TYR A 29 -7.14 4.59 -6.83
C TYR A 29 -7.70 4.98 -5.46
N LYS A 30 -7.64 6.26 -5.05
CA LYS A 30 -8.20 6.76 -3.79
C LYS A 30 -9.65 6.26 -3.59
N GLY A 31 -9.91 5.65 -2.44
CA GLY A 31 -11.22 5.10 -2.06
C GLY A 31 -11.55 3.75 -2.70
N LYS A 32 -10.69 3.19 -3.54
CA LYS A 32 -10.88 1.86 -4.13
C LYS A 32 -10.34 0.76 -3.21
N LEU A 33 -11.01 -0.39 -3.23
CA LEU A 33 -10.56 -1.62 -2.59
C LEU A 33 -9.58 -2.35 -3.51
N VAL A 34 -8.43 -2.72 -2.98
CA VAL A 34 -7.37 -3.44 -3.69
C VAL A 34 -6.92 -4.65 -2.88
N GLU A 35 -6.33 -5.62 -3.57
CA GLU A 35 -5.64 -6.73 -2.93
C GLU A 35 -4.17 -6.37 -2.74
N ILE A 36 -3.62 -6.64 -1.56
CA ILE A 36 -2.20 -6.52 -1.30
C ILE A 36 -1.56 -7.87 -1.09
N ARG A 37 -0.35 -8.03 -1.62
CA ARG A 37 0.50 -9.20 -1.40
C ARG A 37 1.81 -8.73 -0.81
N PRO A 38 2.04 -8.97 0.49
CA PRO A 38 3.29 -8.56 1.13
C PRO A 38 4.47 -9.36 0.57
N LYS A 39 5.53 -8.63 0.22
CA LYS A 39 6.87 -9.15 -0.07
C LYS A 39 7.82 -8.70 1.05
N GLN A 40 9.09 -9.06 0.95
CA GLN A 40 10.09 -8.80 1.99
C GLN A 40 10.16 -7.32 2.36
N ASP A 41 10.21 -6.42 1.36
CA ASP A 41 10.44 -4.98 1.60
C ASP A 41 9.30 -4.07 1.11
N PHE A 42 8.36 -4.60 0.34
CA PHE A 42 7.30 -3.84 -0.31
C PHE A 42 5.98 -4.61 -0.37
N LEU A 43 4.91 -3.94 -0.80
CA LEU A 43 3.64 -4.56 -1.13
C LEU A 43 3.45 -4.57 -2.64
N GLU A 44 3.09 -5.71 -3.21
CA GLU A 44 2.47 -5.73 -4.53
C GLU A 44 0.98 -5.44 -4.36
N VAL A 45 0.46 -4.53 -5.18
CA VAL A 45 -0.94 -4.13 -5.14
C VAL A 45 -1.62 -4.59 -6.42
N TYR A 46 -2.70 -5.33 -6.26
CA TYR A 46 -3.47 -5.93 -7.33
C TYR A 46 -4.91 -5.42 -7.33
N SER A 47 -5.50 -5.38 -8.52
CA SER A 47 -6.95 -5.24 -8.66
C SER A 47 -7.65 -6.49 -8.11
N LEU A 48 -8.95 -6.37 -7.81
CA LEU A 48 -9.74 -7.52 -7.35
C LEU A 48 -9.85 -8.65 -8.39
N LYS A 49 -9.56 -8.36 -9.67
CA LYS A 49 -9.47 -9.33 -10.78
C LYS A 49 -8.10 -10.02 -10.88
N GLY A 50 -7.13 -9.67 -10.03
CA GLY A 50 -5.80 -10.28 -10.01
C GLY A 50 -4.76 -9.61 -10.91
N ASN A 51 -5.07 -8.49 -11.57
CA ASN A 51 -4.09 -7.72 -12.36
C ASN A 51 -3.21 -6.87 -11.44
N LEU A 52 -1.89 -6.89 -11.66
CA LEU A 52 -0.95 -6.04 -10.93
C LEU A 52 -1.22 -4.57 -11.30
N ILE A 53 -1.40 -3.73 -10.27
CA ILE A 53 -1.56 -2.28 -10.43
C ILE A 53 -0.20 -1.61 -10.25
N CYS A 54 0.46 -1.87 -9.13
CA CYS A 54 1.72 -1.24 -8.77
C CYS A 54 2.45 -1.99 -7.64
N THR A 55 3.67 -1.60 -7.35
CA THR A 55 4.32 -1.87 -6.06
C THR A 55 4.22 -0.62 -5.17
N ALA A 56 4.14 -0.83 -3.86
CA ALA A 56 4.11 0.22 -2.85
C ALA A 56 5.20 -0.01 -1.81
N SER A 57 6.01 1.03 -1.57
CA SER A 57 7.14 0.99 -0.65
C SER A 57 6.73 1.50 0.73
N ARG A 58 7.35 0.97 1.78
CA ARG A 58 7.07 1.41 3.15
C ARG A 58 7.44 2.89 3.30
N LEU A 59 6.52 3.68 3.84
CA LEU A 59 6.82 5.05 4.26
C LEU A 59 7.73 4.99 5.48
N ILE A 60 8.94 5.53 5.35
CA ILE A 60 9.83 5.75 6.48
C ILE A 60 9.43 7.09 7.09
N THR A 61 8.69 7.04 8.20
CA THR A 61 8.48 8.23 9.03
C THR A 61 9.74 8.43 9.87
N ASN A 62 10.62 9.33 9.42
CA ASN A 62 11.72 9.81 10.25
C ASN A 62 11.14 10.67 11.38
N THR A 63 10.86 10.07 12.54
CA THR A 63 10.32 10.78 13.71
C THR A 63 11.37 11.62 14.45
N PHE A 64 12.59 11.80 13.90
CA PHE A 64 13.72 12.42 14.64
C PHE A 64 14.27 13.73 14.06
N GLY A 65 13.62 14.38 13.07
CA GLY A 65 14.26 15.49 12.36
C GLY A 65 13.38 16.69 11.99
N ALA A 66 12.20 16.85 12.57
CA ALA A 66 11.33 18.01 12.31
C ALA A 66 10.81 18.62 13.62
N LEU A 67 11.73 18.93 14.53
CA LEU A 67 11.57 20.06 15.43
C LEU A 67 12.38 21.19 14.80
N ALA A 68 11.72 21.96 13.93
CA ALA A 68 12.17 23.28 13.53
C ALA A 68 11.67 24.30 14.55
#